data_AF-A0A3B4AGY3-F1
#
_entry.id   AF-A0A3B4AGY3-F1
#
_cell.length_a   1.000
_cell.length_b   1.000
_cell.length_c   1.000
_cell.angle_alpha   90.00
_cell.angle_beta   90.00
_cell.angle_gamma   90.00
#
_symmetry.space_group_name_H-M   'P 1'
#
loop_
_entity.id
_entity.type
_entity.pdbx_description
1 polymer ?
#
loop_
_entity_poly.entity_id
_entity_poly.type
_entity_poly.pdbx_seq_one_letter_code
_entity_poly.pdbx_strand_id
1 'polypeptide(L)'
;MLPQHLKQIRVLMLNEKENLERTLFRLEQGFELQFRLGPSLQGRRVLVHTNYPLEGQPFRRDVFRVLAWNYPSGREDDSDKYCSLDLKIAGSYQYYFGYIGIERSGGGYIVVDPVLRVGADDHVLPLDCVTIQTYLSKCLGHLDDWCDRLRVAKETGYNMIHFTPLQTLGESRSCYSLADQLTFNPEFSAEGQSYGWEDVGALVESFRTEWNMICITDVVYNHTGESQDCFE
;
A
#
# COMPACT_ATOMS: atom_id res chain seq x y z
N MET A 1 -21.67 12.13 -15.00
CA MET A 1 -21.81 10.66 -14.89
C MET A 1 -20.69 10.03 -15.71
N LEU A 2 -19.62 9.55 -15.06
CA LEU A 2 -18.64 8.72 -15.75
C LEU A 2 -19.33 7.38 -16.11
N PRO A 3 -19.17 6.87 -17.34
CA PRO A 3 -19.80 5.63 -17.75
C PRO A 3 -19.30 4.47 -16.87
N GLN A 4 -20.15 3.48 -16.62
CA GLN A 4 -19.79 2.23 -15.96
C GLN A 4 -18.45 1.74 -16.54
N HIS A 5 -17.42 1.75 -15.69
CA HIS A 5 -16.05 1.46 -16.08
C HIS A 5 -16.01 0.08 -16.75
N LEU A 6 -15.60 0.03 -18.03
CA LEU A 6 -15.27 -1.24 -18.69
C LEU A 6 -14.29 -2.00 -17.79
N LYS A 7 -14.65 -3.23 -17.41
CA LYS A 7 -13.79 -4.11 -16.60
C LYS A 7 -12.44 -4.23 -17.32
N GLN A 8 -11.39 -3.67 -16.74
CA GLN A 8 -10.06 -3.77 -17.33
C GLN A 8 -9.46 -5.13 -17.01
N ILE A 9 -9.07 -5.85 -18.06
CA ILE A 9 -8.44 -7.16 -17.94
C ILE A 9 -6.95 -7.00 -18.23
N ARG A 10 -6.10 -7.56 -17.38
CA ARG A 10 -4.66 -7.69 -17.57
C ARG A 10 -4.30 -9.15 -17.66
N VAL A 11 -3.54 -9.52 -18.69
CA VAL A 11 -3.19 -10.92 -18.95
C VAL A 11 -1.73 -11.13 -18.63
N LEU A 12 -1.44 -12.14 -17.82
CA LEU A 12 -0.09 -12.62 -17.54
C LEU A 12 0.05 -14.04 -18.13
N MET A 13 0.91 -14.17 -19.14
CA MET A 13 1.20 -15.46 -19.76
C MET A 13 2.23 -16.20 -18.91
N LEU A 14 1.97 -17.48 -18.63
CA LEU A 14 2.84 -18.36 -17.85
C LEU A 14 3.73 -19.18 -18.79
N ASN A 15 5.05 -19.00 -18.75
CA ASN A 15 5.99 -19.84 -19.50
C ASN A 15 6.86 -20.69 -18.57
N GLU A 16 7.29 -21.85 -19.06
CA GLU A 16 8.13 -22.77 -18.29
C GLU A 16 9.48 -22.11 -17.95
N LYS A 17 9.93 -22.26 -16.70
CA LYS A 17 11.20 -21.70 -16.17
C LYS A 17 11.26 -20.17 -16.22
N GLU A 18 10.12 -19.50 -16.36
CA GLU A 18 10.03 -18.05 -16.28
C GLU A 18 10.04 -17.61 -14.81
N ASN A 19 11.20 -17.18 -14.35
CA ASN A 19 11.34 -16.57 -13.01
C ASN A 19 11.25 -15.05 -13.12
N LEU A 20 10.12 -14.50 -12.68
CA LEU A 20 9.80 -13.08 -12.69
C LEU A 20 9.87 -12.46 -11.29
N GLU A 21 10.59 -13.07 -10.35
CA GLU A 21 10.78 -12.54 -8.98
C GLU A 21 11.39 -11.14 -8.95
N ARG A 22 12.12 -10.76 -10.00
CA ARG A 22 12.75 -9.42 -10.14
C ARG A 22 11.98 -8.48 -11.05
N THR A 23 10.87 -8.93 -11.64
CA THR A 23 10.06 -8.10 -12.53
C THR A 23 8.90 -7.52 -11.74
N LEU A 24 8.75 -6.20 -11.80
CA LEU A 24 7.68 -5.49 -11.12
C LEU A 24 6.43 -5.44 -12.00
N PHE A 25 5.37 -6.13 -11.58
CA PHE A 25 4.04 -6.01 -12.20
C PHE A 25 3.15 -5.14 -11.33
N ARG A 26 2.91 -3.88 -11.75
CA ARG A 26 1.97 -2.97 -11.09
C ARG A 26 0.59 -3.05 -11.76
N LEU A 27 -0.44 -3.14 -10.94
CA LEU A 27 -1.84 -3.26 -11.33
C LEU A 27 -2.68 -2.33 -10.47
N GLU A 28 -3.82 -1.88 -10.99
CA GLU A 28 -4.73 -1.01 -10.26
C GLU A 28 -5.86 -1.83 -9.62
N GLN A 29 -6.41 -1.30 -8.51
CA GLN A 29 -7.64 -1.85 -7.94
C GLN A 29 -8.80 -1.72 -8.94
N GLY A 30 -9.65 -2.73 -8.99
CA GLY A 30 -10.73 -2.89 -9.95
C GLY A 30 -10.36 -3.69 -11.21
N PHE A 31 -9.07 -4.00 -11.42
CA PHE A 31 -8.65 -4.81 -12.56
C PHE A 31 -8.87 -6.30 -12.32
N GLU A 32 -9.12 -7.04 -13.40
CA GLU A 32 -9.05 -8.49 -13.42
C GLU A 32 -7.68 -8.93 -13.96
N LEU A 33 -6.92 -9.66 -13.15
CA LEU A 33 -5.70 -10.33 -13.58
C LEU A 33 -6.04 -11.76 -14.05
N GLN A 34 -5.73 -12.06 -15.30
CA GLN A 34 -5.89 -13.38 -15.89
C GLN A 34 -4.52 -14.03 -16.12
N PHE A 35 -4.29 -15.17 -15.48
CA PHE A 35 -3.17 -16.05 -15.82
C PHE A 35 -3.57 -16.97 -16.96
N ARG A 36 -2.80 -16.96 -18.04
CA ARG A 36 -2.99 -17.83 -19.21
C ARG A 36 -1.77 -18.69 -19.45
N LEU A 37 -1.96 -19.89 -20.00
CA LEU A 37 -0.83 -20.75 -20.35
C LEU A 37 -0.13 -20.21 -21.59
N GLY A 38 1.19 -20.06 -21.50
CA GLY A 38 2.05 -19.88 -22.65
C GLY A 38 2.29 -21.20 -23.39
N PRO A 39 2.84 -21.15 -24.63
CA PRO A 39 3.02 -22.33 -25.47
C PRO A 39 3.82 -23.46 -24.82
N SER A 40 4.80 -23.13 -23.96
CA SER A 40 5.66 -24.12 -23.28
C SER A 40 4.93 -24.99 -22.25
N LEU A 41 3.76 -24.53 -21.77
CA LEU A 41 2.98 -25.21 -20.73
C LEU A 41 1.71 -25.88 -21.27
N GLN A 42 1.45 -25.79 -22.58
CA GLN A 42 0.34 -26.48 -23.22
C GLN A 42 0.49 -28.00 -23.10
N GLY A 43 -0.64 -28.69 -22.93
CA GLY A 43 -0.70 -30.12 -22.66
C GLY A 43 -0.33 -30.53 -21.23
N ARG A 44 0.06 -29.58 -20.37
CA ARG A 44 0.46 -29.85 -18.98
C ARG A 44 -0.64 -29.45 -18.00
N ARG A 45 -0.84 -30.28 -16.97
CA ARG A 45 -1.72 -29.96 -15.85
C ARG A 45 -1.00 -28.99 -14.91
N VAL A 46 -1.13 -27.69 -15.19
CA VAL A 46 -0.54 -26.61 -14.40
C VAL A 46 -1.44 -26.22 -13.22
N LEU A 47 -0.83 -26.03 -12.05
CA LEU A 47 -1.47 -25.46 -10.87
C LEU A 47 -0.88 -24.09 -10.58
N VAL A 48 -1.75 -23.07 -10.53
CA VAL A 48 -1.36 -21.69 -10.20
C VAL A 48 -1.73 -21.42 -8.76
N HIS A 49 -0.74 -20.98 -7.98
CA HIS A 49 -0.87 -20.65 -6.58
C HIS A 49 -0.69 -19.14 -6.39
N THR A 50 -1.45 -18.55 -5.48
CA THR A 50 -1.29 -17.14 -5.08
C THR A 50 -1.59 -16.95 -3.60
N ASN A 51 -0.94 -15.98 -2.97
CA ASN A 51 -1.29 -15.51 -1.63
C ASN A 51 -2.27 -14.32 -1.63
N TYR A 52 -2.80 -13.94 -2.81
CA TYR A 52 -3.88 -12.97 -2.89
C TYR A 52 -5.12 -13.52 -2.16
N PRO A 53 -5.65 -12.80 -1.15
CA PRO A 53 -6.66 -13.33 -0.25
C PRO A 53 -7.97 -13.58 -1.00
N LEU A 54 -8.78 -14.50 -0.45
CA LEU A 54 -10.18 -14.61 -0.86
C LEU A 54 -10.96 -13.38 -0.34
N GLU A 55 -12.07 -13.07 -1.00
CA GLU A 55 -12.92 -11.96 -0.58
C GLU A 55 -13.37 -12.14 0.87
N GLY A 56 -13.21 -11.09 1.68
CA GLY A 56 -13.50 -11.08 3.11
C GLY A 56 -12.46 -11.75 4.01
N GLN A 57 -11.38 -12.34 3.47
CA GLN A 57 -10.32 -12.95 4.27
C GLN A 57 -9.14 -11.98 4.48
N PRO A 58 -8.49 -11.99 5.65
CA PRO A 58 -7.29 -11.19 5.89
C PRO A 58 -6.12 -11.72 5.05
N PHE A 59 -5.26 -10.82 4.58
CA PHE A 59 -4.04 -11.20 3.89
C PHE A 59 -3.04 -11.88 4.85
N ARG A 60 -2.46 -13.00 4.41
CA ARG A 60 -1.37 -13.70 5.10
C ARG A 60 -0.30 -14.07 4.08
N ARG A 61 0.92 -13.59 4.29
CA ARG A 61 2.03 -13.70 3.32
C ARG A 61 2.35 -15.15 2.94
N ASP A 62 2.31 -16.06 3.91
CA ASP A 62 2.74 -17.46 3.75
C ASP A 62 1.60 -18.42 3.36
N VAL A 63 0.36 -17.91 3.24
CA VAL A 63 -0.81 -18.74 2.91
C VAL A 63 -1.13 -18.61 1.44
N PHE A 64 -0.91 -19.69 0.69
CA PHE A 64 -1.22 -19.76 -0.74
C PHE A 64 -2.49 -20.58 -0.99
N ARG A 65 -3.25 -20.18 -2.00
CA ARG A 65 -4.40 -20.92 -2.53
C ARG A 65 -4.20 -21.25 -4.00
N VAL A 66 -4.78 -22.37 -4.42
CA VAL A 66 -4.83 -22.76 -5.82
C VAL A 66 -5.95 -21.99 -6.52
N LEU A 67 -5.66 -21.45 -7.70
CA LEU A 67 -6.66 -20.82 -8.55
C LEU A 67 -7.37 -21.86 -9.42
N ALA A 68 -8.69 -21.70 -9.58
CA ALA A 68 -9.48 -22.51 -10.48
C ALA A 68 -9.31 -22.05 -11.93
N TRP A 69 -9.19 -23.01 -12.84
CA TRP A 69 -9.19 -22.75 -14.27
C TRP A 69 -10.62 -22.55 -14.78
N ASN A 70 -10.86 -21.44 -15.45
CA ASN A 70 -12.09 -21.17 -16.19
C ASN A 70 -11.92 -21.57 -17.65
N TYR A 71 -12.96 -22.16 -18.24
CA TYR A 71 -12.99 -22.64 -19.63
C TYR A 71 -14.09 -21.91 -20.41
N PRO A 72 -13.78 -20.80 -21.10
CA PRO A 72 -14.79 -19.97 -21.76
C PRO A 72 -15.55 -20.71 -22.87
N SER A 73 -14.85 -21.55 -23.62
CA SER A 73 -15.42 -22.42 -24.66
C SER A 73 -16.24 -23.60 -24.12
N GLY A 74 -16.24 -23.82 -22.79
CA GLY A 74 -16.82 -24.99 -22.14
C GLY A 74 -16.10 -26.31 -22.43
N ARG A 75 -15.03 -26.27 -23.25
CA ARG A 75 -14.17 -27.42 -23.53
C ARG A 75 -12.98 -27.37 -22.59
N GLU A 76 -12.63 -28.51 -22.02
CA GLU A 76 -11.42 -28.66 -21.19
C GLU A 76 -10.15 -28.74 -22.05
N ASP A 77 -9.98 -27.81 -22.99
CA ASP A 77 -8.76 -27.67 -23.78
C ASP A 77 -7.92 -26.48 -23.31
N ASP A 78 -6.65 -26.45 -23.72
CA ASP A 78 -5.68 -25.46 -23.27
C ASP A 78 -5.68 -24.16 -24.09
N SER A 79 -6.64 -24.00 -25.00
CA SER A 79 -6.61 -22.92 -26.01
C SER A 79 -7.00 -21.57 -25.42
N ASP A 80 -8.01 -21.55 -24.55
CA ASP A 80 -8.58 -20.31 -24.00
C ASP A 80 -8.76 -20.31 -22.47
N LYS A 81 -8.29 -21.35 -21.77
CA LYS A 81 -8.42 -21.42 -20.32
C LYS A 81 -7.59 -20.37 -19.59
N TYR A 82 -8.15 -19.84 -18.50
CA TYR A 82 -7.45 -18.87 -17.65
C TYR A 82 -7.82 -19.00 -16.18
N CYS A 83 -6.91 -18.62 -15.29
CA CYS A 83 -7.22 -18.37 -13.88
C CYS A 83 -7.43 -16.87 -13.69
N SER A 84 -8.51 -16.46 -13.02
CA SER A 84 -8.80 -15.04 -12.77
C SER A 84 -8.61 -14.64 -11.32
N LEU A 85 -8.19 -13.39 -11.12
CA LEU A 85 -8.14 -12.69 -9.85
C LEU A 85 -8.76 -11.30 -10.02
N ASP A 86 -9.82 -11.03 -9.27
CA ASP A 86 -10.37 -9.68 -9.18
C ASP A 86 -9.62 -8.90 -8.08
N LEU A 87 -8.85 -7.90 -8.50
CA LEU A 87 -7.97 -7.13 -7.63
C LEU A 87 -8.75 -5.99 -6.97
N LYS A 88 -9.07 -6.14 -5.70
CA LYS A 88 -9.87 -5.21 -4.88
C LYS A 88 -9.08 -4.60 -3.74
N ILE A 89 -7.97 -5.22 -3.34
CA ILE A 89 -7.20 -4.83 -2.16
C ILE A 89 -5.80 -4.45 -2.65
N ALA A 90 -5.32 -3.28 -2.22
CA ALA A 90 -3.95 -2.87 -2.47
C ALA A 90 -2.97 -3.70 -1.64
N GLY A 91 -1.78 -3.91 -2.20
CA GLY A 91 -0.72 -4.64 -1.52
C GLY A 91 0.21 -5.34 -2.49
N SER A 92 1.18 -6.04 -1.90
CA SER A 92 2.15 -6.84 -2.64
C SER A 92 1.83 -8.31 -2.47
N TYR A 93 1.53 -8.99 -3.57
CA TYR A 93 1.15 -10.39 -3.61
C TYR A 93 2.14 -11.19 -4.44
N GLN A 94 2.18 -12.48 -4.17
CA GLN A 94 3.03 -13.44 -4.85
C GLN A 94 2.17 -14.47 -5.55
N TYR A 95 2.64 -14.92 -6.71
CA TYR A 95 2.12 -16.10 -7.37
C TYR A 95 3.27 -17.01 -7.79
N TYR A 96 3.00 -18.30 -7.84
CA TYR A 96 3.89 -19.29 -8.44
C TYR A 96 3.06 -20.38 -9.10
N PHE A 97 3.65 -21.11 -10.03
CA PHE A 97 2.99 -22.21 -10.70
C PHE A 97 3.92 -23.40 -10.88
N GLY A 98 3.31 -24.56 -10.94
CA GLY A 98 3.98 -25.85 -11.12
C GLY A 98 3.11 -26.81 -11.90
N TYR A 99 3.63 -28.00 -12.18
CA TYR A 99 2.91 -29.08 -12.84
C TYR A 99 3.35 -30.43 -12.24
N ILE A 100 2.78 -31.53 -12.72
CA ILE A 100 3.04 -32.87 -12.15
C ILE A 100 4.55 -33.15 -12.07
N GLY A 101 5.04 -33.39 -10.85
CA GLY A 101 6.45 -33.67 -10.54
C GLY A 101 7.33 -32.43 -10.32
N ILE A 102 6.84 -31.21 -10.58
CA ILE A 102 7.57 -29.95 -10.37
C ILE A 102 6.66 -28.94 -9.67
N GLU A 103 6.91 -28.73 -8.37
CA GLU A 103 6.09 -27.84 -7.53
C GLU A 103 6.18 -26.37 -7.96
N ARG A 104 7.38 -25.92 -8.35
CA ARG A 104 7.66 -24.55 -8.76
C ARG A 104 8.44 -24.54 -10.07
N SER A 105 7.73 -24.30 -11.17
CA SER A 105 8.30 -24.10 -12.50
C SER A 105 8.59 -22.63 -12.80
N GLY A 106 7.83 -21.71 -12.20
CA GLY A 106 8.00 -20.28 -12.32
C GLY A 106 7.10 -19.51 -11.36
N GLY A 107 7.23 -18.19 -11.34
CA GLY A 107 6.49 -17.33 -10.41
C GLY A 107 6.95 -15.88 -10.46
N GLY A 108 6.30 -15.05 -9.66
CA GLY A 108 6.59 -13.63 -9.59
C GLY A 108 5.77 -12.91 -8.53
N TYR A 109 5.93 -11.58 -8.50
CA TYR A 109 5.19 -10.70 -7.60
C TYR A 109 4.30 -9.76 -8.40
N ILE A 110 3.14 -9.45 -7.84
CA ILE A 110 2.23 -8.43 -8.33
C ILE A 110 2.02 -7.39 -7.24
N VAL A 111 2.02 -6.11 -7.62
CA VAL A 111 1.74 -4.99 -6.73
C VAL A 111 0.44 -4.37 -7.19
N VAL A 112 -0.54 -4.33 -6.30
CA VAL A 112 -1.81 -3.63 -6.52
C VAL A 112 -1.71 -2.27 -5.85
N ASP A 113 -1.81 -1.22 -6.65
CA ASP A 113 -1.62 0.16 -6.18
C ASP A 113 -2.74 0.62 -5.24
N PRO A 114 -2.43 1.41 -4.20
CA PRO A 114 -3.45 2.01 -3.34
C PRO A 114 -4.26 3.07 -4.09
N VAL A 115 -5.53 3.22 -3.69
CA VAL A 115 -6.39 4.31 -4.17
C VAL A 115 -6.44 5.36 -3.07
N LEU A 116 -5.86 6.52 -3.34
CA LEU A 116 -5.87 7.67 -2.44
C LEU A 116 -7.16 8.46 -2.62
N ARG A 117 -7.80 8.89 -1.52
CA ARG A 117 -9.06 9.64 -1.57
C ARG A 117 -9.02 10.86 -0.67
N VAL A 118 -9.52 11.97 -1.18
CA VAL A 118 -9.52 13.28 -0.53
C VAL A 118 -10.82 14.03 -0.77
N GLY A 119 -11.04 15.08 0.01
CA GLY A 119 -12.23 15.92 -0.06
C GLY A 119 -13.46 15.33 0.62
N ALA A 120 -14.42 16.21 0.89
CA ALA A 120 -15.71 15.82 1.48
C ALA A 120 -16.53 14.89 0.55
N ASP A 121 -16.25 14.91 -0.75
CA ASP A 121 -16.86 14.04 -1.77
C ASP A 121 -16.07 12.73 -2.00
N ASP A 122 -14.97 12.52 -1.28
CA ASP A 122 -14.14 11.31 -1.29
C ASP A 122 -13.64 10.92 -2.70
N HIS A 123 -13.29 11.94 -3.50
CA HIS A 123 -12.81 11.76 -4.86
C HIS A 123 -11.39 11.19 -4.87
N VAL A 124 -11.06 10.47 -5.96
CA VAL A 124 -9.76 9.81 -6.10
C VAL A 124 -8.69 10.86 -6.42
N LEU A 125 -7.60 10.84 -5.65
CA LEU A 125 -6.35 11.53 -5.96
C LEU A 125 -5.46 10.59 -6.78
N PRO A 126 -5.22 10.84 -8.08
CA PRO A 126 -4.35 9.99 -8.88
C PRO A 126 -2.91 9.99 -8.33
N LEU A 127 -2.28 8.82 -8.27
CA LEU A 127 -0.92 8.67 -7.75
C LEU A 127 0.11 9.51 -8.53
N ASP A 128 -0.08 9.66 -9.84
CA ASP A 128 0.79 10.48 -10.69
C ASP A 128 0.62 11.99 -10.48
N CYS A 129 -0.41 12.40 -9.74
CA CYS A 129 -0.67 13.81 -9.42
C CYS A 129 -0.18 14.20 -8.01
N VAL A 130 0.46 13.29 -7.28
CA VAL A 130 0.92 13.56 -5.91
C VAL A 130 2.05 14.61 -5.89
N THR A 131 1.86 15.67 -5.12
CA THR A 131 2.83 16.72 -4.85
C THR A 131 3.00 16.86 -3.33
N ILE A 132 4.21 16.57 -2.84
CA ILE A 132 4.48 16.41 -1.40
C ILE A 132 5.37 17.53 -0.89
N GLN A 133 5.01 18.12 0.26
CA GLN A 133 5.90 18.98 1.02
C GLN A 133 6.29 18.35 2.36
N THR A 134 7.59 18.27 2.62
CA THR A 134 8.14 17.71 3.85
C THR A 134 8.33 18.79 4.91
N TYR A 135 7.88 18.51 6.14
CA TYR A 135 8.08 19.34 7.32
C TYR A 135 8.86 18.60 8.40
N LEU A 136 9.84 19.31 8.98
CA LEU A 136 10.49 18.88 10.21
C LEU A 136 9.55 19.15 11.38
N SER A 137 8.90 18.12 11.87
CA SER A 137 7.81 18.20 12.85
C SER A 137 8.23 18.95 14.11
N LYS A 138 9.46 18.74 14.60
CA LYS A 138 10.03 19.47 15.75
C LYS A 138 10.12 21.01 15.56
N CYS A 139 10.05 21.50 14.32
CA CYS A 139 10.06 22.93 14.01
C CYS A 139 8.65 23.52 13.84
N LEU A 140 7.61 22.70 13.92
CA LEU A 140 6.22 23.14 13.81
C LEU A 140 5.67 23.75 15.10
N GLY A 141 6.39 23.65 16.23
CA GLY A 141 5.90 24.15 17.52
C GLY A 141 4.71 23.33 18.04
N HIS A 142 3.87 23.96 18.86
CA HIS A 142 2.71 23.28 19.42
C HIS A 142 1.65 22.98 18.36
N LEU A 143 0.86 21.93 18.57
CA LEU A 143 -0.12 21.43 17.60
C LEU A 143 -1.12 22.50 17.14
N ASP A 144 -1.50 23.44 18.02
CA ASP A 144 -2.39 24.56 17.71
C ASP A 144 -1.88 25.44 16.56
N ASP A 145 -0.56 25.61 16.45
CA ASP A 145 0.05 26.45 15.42
C ASP A 145 0.14 25.73 14.07
N TRP A 146 -0.07 24.40 14.03
CA TRP A 146 0.22 23.61 12.84
C TRP A 146 -0.69 23.98 11.68
N CYS A 147 -1.98 24.23 11.94
CA CYS A 147 -2.91 24.69 10.92
C CYS A 147 -2.40 25.93 10.18
N ASP A 148 -1.91 26.93 10.90
CA ASP A 148 -1.41 28.17 10.28
C ASP A 148 -0.07 27.95 9.59
N ARG A 149 0.84 27.18 10.19
CA ARG A 149 2.17 26.91 9.63
C ARG A 149 2.13 26.02 8.38
N LEU A 150 1.21 25.05 8.34
CA LEU A 150 1.05 24.11 7.23
C LEU A 150 0.17 24.69 6.10
N ARG A 151 -0.61 25.74 6.37
CA ARG A 151 -1.45 26.41 5.36
C ARG A 151 -0.67 26.81 4.11
N VAL A 152 0.61 27.18 4.25
CA VAL A 152 1.45 27.50 3.10
C VAL A 152 1.53 26.37 2.07
N ALA A 153 1.57 25.10 2.48
CA ALA A 153 1.59 23.96 1.55
C ALA A 153 0.30 23.89 0.73
N LYS A 154 -0.85 24.08 1.39
CA LYS A 154 -2.16 24.15 0.74
C LYS A 154 -2.21 25.29 -0.28
N GLU A 155 -1.88 26.51 0.15
CA GLU A 155 -2.01 27.72 -0.69
C GLU A 155 -1.01 27.73 -1.86
N THR A 156 0.05 26.92 -1.80
CA THR A 156 1.03 26.74 -2.88
C THR A 156 0.73 25.55 -3.78
N GLY A 157 -0.36 24.82 -3.54
CA GLY A 157 -0.87 23.76 -4.44
C GLY A 157 -0.30 22.36 -4.19
N TYR A 158 0.32 22.11 -3.04
CA TYR A 158 0.65 20.74 -2.63
C TYR A 158 -0.63 19.99 -2.23
N ASN A 159 -0.66 18.68 -2.48
CA ASN A 159 -1.78 17.80 -2.08
C ASN A 159 -1.38 16.72 -1.08
N MET A 160 -0.14 16.76 -0.58
CA MET A 160 0.31 15.86 0.47
C MET A 160 1.34 16.54 1.39
N ILE A 161 1.20 16.28 2.68
CA ILE A 161 2.15 16.69 3.72
C ILE A 161 2.92 15.47 4.19
N HIS A 162 4.24 15.57 4.22
CA HIS A 162 5.10 14.57 4.84
C HIS A 162 5.67 15.10 6.14
N PHE A 163 5.37 14.43 7.24
CA PHE A 163 5.93 14.71 8.55
C PHE A 163 7.14 13.81 8.81
N THR A 164 8.22 14.40 9.32
CA THR A 164 9.21 13.60 10.05
C THR A 164 8.55 12.96 11.29
N PRO A 165 9.14 11.94 11.92
CA PRO A 165 8.51 11.22 13.02
C PRO A 165 7.91 12.15 14.10
N LEU A 166 6.70 11.81 14.53
CA LEU A 166 5.90 12.57 15.50
C LEU A 166 5.99 12.01 16.93
N GLN A 167 6.69 10.90 17.06
CA GLN A 167 6.91 10.16 18.29
C GLN A 167 7.88 10.88 19.24
N THR A 168 7.85 10.50 20.52
CA THR A 168 8.76 11.03 21.55
C THR A 168 10.22 10.87 21.14
N LEU A 169 10.96 11.98 21.16
CA LEU A 169 12.37 12.01 20.78
C LEU A 169 13.28 11.57 21.93
N GLY A 170 14.40 10.94 21.59
CA GLY A 170 15.50 10.61 22.51
C GLY A 170 16.38 11.81 22.84
N GLU A 171 17.39 11.58 23.69
CA GLU A 171 18.20 12.66 24.30
C GLU A 171 18.87 13.59 23.27
N SER A 172 19.25 13.05 22.11
CA SER A 172 19.86 13.84 21.03
C SER A 172 18.91 14.85 20.37
N ARG A 173 17.59 14.72 20.59
CA ARG A 173 16.51 15.50 19.96
C ARG A 173 16.60 15.52 18.42
N SER A 174 17.20 14.48 17.85
CA SER A 174 17.18 14.20 16.42
C SER A 174 15.81 13.61 16.04
N CYS A 175 15.22 14.05 14.91
CA CYS A 175 13.88 13.60 14.49
C CYS A 175 13.77 12.09 14.25
N TYR A 176 14.90 11.40 14.06
CA TYR A 176 14.95 9.96 13.81
C TYR A 176 15.42 9.15 15.01
N SER A 177 15.78 9.81 16.12
CA SER A 177 16.16 9.17 17.38
C SER A 177 14.92 9.15 18.28
N LEU A 178 14.14 8.08 18.23
CA LEU A 178 12.88 7.95 18.95
C LEU A 178 13.08 7.24 20.29
N ALA A 179 12.74 7.88 21.40
CA ALA A 179 12.79 7.25 22.72
C ALA A 179 11.64 6.25 22.93
N ASP A 180 10.47 6.55 22.36
CA ASP A 180 9.28 5.71 22.43
C ASP A 180 8.50 5.85 21.12
N GLN A 181 8.37 4.75 20.37
CA GLN A 181 7.71 4.72 19.07
C GLN A 181 6.17 4.75 19.15
N LEU A 182 5.59 4.50 20.32
CA LEU A 182 4.15 4.42 20.54
C LEU A 182 3.58 5.73 21.06
N THR A 183 4.38 6.53 21.74
CA THR A 183 3.93 7.77 22.38
C THR A 183 4.12 8.98 21.48
N PHE A 184 3.08 9.82 21.37
CA PHE A 184 3.15 11.10 20.68
C PHE A 184 4.03 12.07 21.46
N ASN A 185 4.87 12.85 20.77
CA ASN A 185 5.85 13.72 21.43
C ASN A 185 5.14 14.81 22.27
N PRO A 186 5.36 14.85 23.60
CA PRO A 186 4.74 15.85 24.47
C PRO A 186 5.22 17.28 24.18
N GLU A 187 6.35 17.48 23.49
CA GLU A 187 6.85 18.80 23.09
C GLU A 187 5.89 19.55 22.15
N PHE A 188 4.93 18.84 21.53
CA PHE A 188 3.88 19.47 20.72
C PHE A 188 2.71 20.01 21.54
N SER A 189 2.71 19.80 22.86
CA SER A 189 1.68 20.31 23.77
C SER A 189 2.15 21.56 24.50
N ALA A 190 1.31 22.60 24.54
CA ALA A 190 1.58 23.80 25.32
C ALA A 190 1.38 23.55 26.83
N GLU A 191 1.93 24.43 27.68
CA GLU A 191 1.73 24.34 29.13
C GLU A 191 0.23 24.34 29.50
N GLY A 192 -0.20 23.31 30.22
CA GLY A 192 -1.60 23.15 30.66
C GLY A 192 -2.52 22.47 29.64
N GLN A 193 -2.00 22.04 28.49
CA GLN A 193 -2.69 21.22 27.52
C GLN A 193 -1.91 19.92 27.25
N SER A 194 -2.60 18.91 26.74
CA SER A 194 -1.99 17.66 26.32
C SER A 194 -2.68 17.20 25.05
N TYR A 195 -1.89 17.06 23.99
CA TYR A 195 -2.30 16.49 22.72
C TYR A 195 -1.85 15.03 22.64
N GLY A 196 -2.64 14.22 21.94
CA GLY A 196 -2.33 12.83 21.64
C GLY A 196 -2.57 12.48 20.17
N TRP A 197 -2.47 11.19 19.87
CA TRP A 197 -2.72 10.67 18.52
C TRP A 197 -4.15 10.93 18.01
N GLU A 198 -5.13 11.02 18.91
CA GLU A 198 -6.51 11.35 18.55
C GLU A 198 -6.63 12.77 17.97
N ASP A 199 -5.94 13.75 18.58
CA ASP A 199 -5.93 15.14 18.11
C ASP A 199 -5.21 15.27 16.75
N VAL A 200 -4.08 14.58 16.60
CA VAL A 200 -3.37 14.50 15.31
C VAL A 200 -4.25 13.82 14.26
N GLY A 201 -4.98 12.76 14.62
CA GLY A 201 -5.92 12.08 13.73
C GLY A 201 -7.03 13.00 13.25
N ALA A 202 -7.61 13.80 14.15
CA ALA A 202 -8.61 14.81 13.81
C ALA A 202 -8.06 15.90 12.89
N LEU A 203 -6.82 16.35 13.13
CA LEU A 203 -6.13 17.32 12.29
C LEU A 203 -5.83 16.77 10.88
N VAL A 204 -5.33 15.54 10.79
CA VAL A 204 -5.07 14.90 9.49
C VAL A 204 -6.38 14.70 8.70
N GLU A 205 -7.47 14.38 9.39
CA GLU A 205 -8.78 14.23 8.76
C GLU A 205 -9.35 15.57 8.27
N SER A 206 -9.13 16.68 8.99
CA SER A 206 -9.50 18.01 8.49
C SER A 206 -8.69 18.40 7.26
N PHE A 207 -7.39 18.09 7.21
CA PHE A 207 -6.59 18.29 5.99
C PHE A 207 -7.10 17.44 4.82
N ARG A 208 -7.48 16.19 5.07
CA ARG A 208 -8.03 15.30 4.03
C ARG A 208 -9.34 15.84 3.46
N THR A 209 -10.26 16.24 4.32
CA THR A 209 -11.64 16.62 3.94
C THR A 209 -11.77 18.06 3.49
N GLU A 210 -11.08 19.00 4.14
CA GLU A 210 -11.21 20.45 3.89
C GLU A 210 -10.14 20.99 2.94
N TRP A 211 -8.92 20.43 2.96
CA TRP A 211 -7.81 20.92 2.15
C TRP A 211 -7.51 20.03 0.94
N ASN A 212 -8.21 18.90 0.81
CA ASN A 212 -7.91 17.86 -0.17
C ASN A 212 -6.47 17.33 -0.08
N MET A 213 -5.90 17.29 1.13
CA MET A 213 -4.50 16.92 1.35
C MET A 213 -4.36 15.64 2.18
N ILE A 214 -3.45 14.75 1.79
CA ILE A 214 -3.14 13.54 2.56
C ILE A 214 -1.90 13.79 3.42
N CYS A 215 -1.79 13.12 4.56
CA CYS A 215 -0.58 13.13 5.38
C CYS A 215 0.11 11.78 5.38
N ILE A 216 1.43 11.78 5.35
CA ILE A 216 2.28 10.62 5.60
C ILE A 216 3.33 10.97 6.65
N THR A 217 3.84 9.94 7.33
CA THR A 217 4.94 10.08 8.30
C THR A 217 6.02 9.07 7.98
N ASP A 218 7.26 9.43 8.29
CA ASP A 218 8.36 8.48 8.35
C ASP A 218 8.10 7.41 9.44
N VAL A 219 8.58 6.20 9.17
CA VAL A 219 8.62 5.07 10.12
C VAL A 219 10.06 4.61 10.28
N VAL A 220 10.55 4.57 11.51
CA VAL A 220 11.95 4.20 11.82
C VAL A 220 12.02 2.77 12.34
N TYR A 221 12.52 1.85 11.51
CA TYR A 221 12.70 0.44 11.90
C TYR A 221 14.13 0.09 12.35
N ASN A 222 15.13 0.87 11.94
CA ASN A 222 16.53 0.45 12.02
C ASN A 222 17.20 0.72 13.37
N HIS A 223 16.68 1.66 14.17
CA HIS A 223 17.26 2.05 15.45
C HIS A 223 16.20 2.71 16.35
N THR A 224 16.48 2.72 17.65
CA THR A 224 15.76 3.49 18.66
C THR A 224 16.70 4.53 19.26
N GLY A 225 16.16 5.67 19.67
CA GLY A 225 16.91 6.65 20.43
C GLY A 225 17.24 6.11 21.81
N GLU A 226 18.37 6.55 22.37
CA GLU A 226 18.70 6.26 23.76
C GLU A 226 17.65 6.92 24.67
N SER A 227 17.08 6.10 25.55
CA SER A 227 16.17 6.50 26.62
C SER A 227 16.51 5.65 27.85
N GLN A 228 16.23 6.17 29.04
CA GLN A 228 16.50 5.47 30.30
C GLN A 228 15.70 4.15 30.45
N ASP A 229 14.61 3.97 29.68
CA ASP A 229 13.66 2.87 29.87
C ASP A 229 13.74 1.75 28.80
N CYS A 230 14.35 1.98 27.63
CA CYS A 230 14.37 0.97 26.55
C CYS A 230 15.48 -0.09 26.66
N PHE A 231 16.42 0.06 27.59
CA PHE A 231 17.60 -0.82 27.72
C PHE A 231 17.79 -1.46 29.10
N GLU A 232 16.79 -1.40 29.98
CA GLU A 232 16.69 -2.24 31.19
C GLU A 232 15.66 -3.36 31.01
#